data_AF-A0A4Y9F8W2-F1
#
_entry.id   AF-A0A4Y9F8W2-F1
#
_cell.length_a   1.000
_cell.length_b   1.000
_cell.length_c   1.000
_cell.angle_alpha   90.00
_cell.angle_beta   90.00
_cell.angle_gamma   90.00
#
_symmetry.space_group_name_H-M   'P 1'
#
loop_
_entity.id
_entity.type
_entity.pdbx_description
1 polymer ?
#
loop_
_entity_poly.entity_id
_entity_poly.type
_entity_poly.pdbx_seq_one_letter_code
_entity_poly.pdbx_strand_id
1 'polypeptide(L)'
;MKRTILTLVLVPFLALLGLASSKPKTLSELRYAGTIPQTSWETCGAAALATLHRLFGLEATEGEMLEGALQHQQGLDGGLNTLSLVRASGERGLPLRSYRMDLQGLQTYFARGGLPVILHVTRPELHWVVGVVLAEGFL
;
A
#
# COMPACT_ATOMS: atom_id res chain seq x y z
N MET A 1 -47.63 -33.53 -37.86
CA MET A 1 -47.55 -34.04 -36.47
C MET A 1 -46.08 -34.27 -36.12
N LYS A 2 -45.60 -33.63 -35.05
CA LYS A 2 -44.60 -34.10 -34.05
C LYS A 2 -43.53 -35.08 -34.57
N ARG A 3 -42.24 -34.74 -34.58
CA ARG A 3 -41.26 -34.81 -33.45
C ARG A 3 -39.97 -35.41 -34.07
N THR A 4 -38.72 -35.10 -33.74
CA THR A 4 -38.05 -34.22 -32.80
C THR A 4 -36.62 -34.07 -33.34
N ILE A 5 -36.10 -32.85 -33.31
CA ILE A 5 -34.69 -32.51 -33.53
C ILE A 5 -33.83 -33.34 -32.57
N LEU A 6 -33.08 -34.30 -33.11
CA LEU A 6 -32.03 -35.01 -32.38
C LEU A 6 -30.70 -34.53 -32.98
N THR A 7 -29.70 -34.34 -32.13
CA THR A 7 -28.31 -33.99 -32.46
C THR A 7 -27.97 -32.51 -32.60
N LEU A 8 -28.28 -31.69 -31.58
CA LEU A 8 -27.45 -30.49 -31.32
C LEU A 8 -27.54 -29.98 -29.86
N VAL A 9 -27.44 -30.85 -28.87
CA VAL A 9 -27.27 -30.40 -27.46
C VAL A 9 -26.32 -31.35 -26.74
N LEU A 10 -25.04 -31.38 -27.15
CA LEU A 10 -24.00 -32.04 -26.35
C LEU A 10 -22.75 -31.15 -26.18
N VAL A 11 -22.91 -29.82 -26.30
CA VAL A 11 -21.81 -28.87 -26.10
C VAL A 11 -22.23 -27.57 -25.38
N PRO A 12 -23.06 -27.61 -24.30
CA PRO A 12 -22.90 -26.54 -23.31
C PRO A 12 -22.66 -27.02 -21.88
N PHE A 13 -22.67 -28.32 -21.61
CA PHE A 13 -22.53 -28.80 -20.22
C PHE A 13 -21.08 -28.97 -19.76
N LEU A 14 -20.13 -29.20 -20.68
CA LEU A 14 -18.71 -29.31 -20.32
C LEU A 14 -18.02 -27.95 -20.06
N ALA A 15 -18.66 -26.84 -20.42
CA ALA A 15 -18.12 -25.50 -20.20
C ALA A 15 -18.37 -24.94 -18.78
N LEU A 16 -19.19 -25.62 -17.95
CA LEU A 16 -19.50 -25.17 -16.58
C LEU A 16 -18.55 -25.71 -15.49
N LEU A 17 -17.62 -26.61 -15.82
CA LEU A 17 -16.72 -27.22 -14.84
C LEU A 17 -15.42 -26.45 -14.60
N GLY A 18 -15.25 -25.30 -15.28
CA GLY A 18 -14.18 -24.34 -15.01
C GLY A 18 -14.46 -23.47 -13.77
N LEU A 19 -14.94 -24.03 -12.66
CA LEU A 19 -14.87 -23.35 -11.38
C LEU A 19 -13.39 -23.28 -11.00
N ALA A 20 -12.74 -22.18 -11.37
CA ALA A 20 -11.40 -21.87 -10.92
C ALA A 20 -11.36 -21.99 -9.39
N SER A 21 -10.79 -23.07 -8.89
CA SER A 21 -10.50 -23.23 -7.46
C SER A 21 -9.38 -22.25 -7.14
N SER A 22 -9.74 -21.01 -6.83
CA SER A 22 -8.78 -20.03 -6.33
C SER A 22 -8.31 -20.53 -4.97
N LYS A 23 -7.01 -20.83 -4.85
CA LYS A 23 -6.42 -21.16 -3.55
C LYS A 23 -6.78 -20.04 -2.56
N PRO A 24 -7.18 -20.37 -1.32
CA PRO A 24 -7.44 -19.35 -0.32
C PRO A 24 -6.18 -18.51 -0.11
N LYS A 25 -6.35 -17.19 -0.07
CA LYS A 25 -5.24 -16.28 0.24
C LYS A 25 -4.78 -16.53 1.67
N THR A 26 -3.47 -16.52 1.86
CA THR A 26 -2.83 -16.50 3.17
C THR A 26 -3.14 -15.19 3.90
N LEU A 27 -3.02 -15.20 5.24
CA LEU A 27 -3.16 -13.99 6.04
C LEU A 27 -2.19 -12.89 5.60
N SER A 28 -0.98 -13.26 5.19
CA SER A 28 0.04 -12.33 4.70
C SER A 28 -0.40 -11.63 3.42
N GLU A 29 -0.91 -12.40 2.45
CA GLU A 29 -1.42 -11.85 1.18
C GLU A 29 -2.61 -10.92 1.39
N LEU A 30 -3.45 -11.18 2.39
CA LEU A 30 -4.56 -10.29 2.76
C LEU A 30 -4.05 -9.02 3.45
N ARG A 31 -3.11 -9.15 4.40
CA ARG A 31 -2.54 -8.03 5.15
C ARG A 31 -1.81 -7.04 4.25
N TYR A 32 -1.07 -7.54 3.27
CA TYR A 32 -0.25 -6.73 2.37
C TYR A 32 -0.91 -6.51 1.00
N ALA A 33 -2.21 -6.77 0.88
CA ALA A 33 -2.95 -6.50 -0.33
C ALA A 33 -2.89 -4.99 -0.65
N GLY A 34 -2.19 -4.63 -1.74
CA GLY A 34 -2.03 -3.25 -2.16
C GLY A 34 -0.96 -2.46 -1.40
N THR A 35 -0.17 -3.09 -0.53
CA THR A 35 0.95 -2.45 0.18
C THR A 35 2.27 -3.18 -0.07
N ILE A 36 3.38 -2.50 0.24
CA ILE A 36 4.72 -3.07 0.23
C ILE A 36 5.10 -3.41 1.69
N PRO A 37 5.29 -4.68 2.05
CA PRO A 37 5.72 -5.05 3.40
C PRO A 37 7.14 -4.54 3.69
N GLN A 38 7.41 -4.14 4.93
CA GLN A 38 8.78 -3.88 5.35
C GLN A 38 9.56 -5.19 5.52
N THR A 39 10.85 -5.18 5.20
CA THR A 39 11.74 -6.36 5.34
C THR A 39 12.61 -6.33 6.59
N SER A 40 12.89 -5.15 7.16
CA SER A 40 13.69 -4.98 8.39
C SER A 40 13.07 -3.93 9.32
N TRP A 41 13.51 -3.89 10.58
CA TRP A 41 13.05 -2.95 11.60
C TRP A 41 13.26 -1.48 11.20
N GLU A 42 14.37 -1.17 10.54
CA GLU A 42 14.75 0.20 10.19
C GLU A 42 14.18 0.69 8.86
N THR A 43 13.52 -0.19 8.09
CA THR A 43 13.11 0.10 6.71
C THR A 43 11.63 0.47 6.56
N CYS A 44 10.89 0.60 7.67
CA CYS A 44 9.48 1.00 7.67
C CYS A 44 9.21 2.29 6.86
N GLY A 45 10.11 3.28 6.93
CA GLY A 45 10.00 4.51 6.14
C GLY A 45 10.07 4.27 4.62
N ALA A 46 10.97 3.38 4.19
CA ALA A 46 11.12 3.01 2.78
C ALA A 46 9.92 2.20 2.28
N ALA A 47 9.42 1.26 3.09
CA ALA A 47 8.24 0.46 2.76
C ALA A 47 6.96 1.34 2.68
N ALA A 48 6.81 2.28 3.61
CA ALA A 48 5.73 3.26 3.58
C ALA A 48 5.82 4.15 2.32
N LEU A 49 7.02 4.59 1.96
CA LEU A 49 7.23 5.41 0.78
C LEU A 49 6.95 4.66 -0.52
N ALA A 50 7.40 3.40 -0.63
CA ALA A 50 7.10 2.54 -1.77
C ALA A 50 5.60 2.24 -1.89
N THR A 51 4.95 2.00 -0.76
CA THR A 51 3.48 1.84 -0.71
C THR A 51 2.77 3.09 -1.21
N LEU A 52 3.18 4.28 -0.76
CA LEU A 52 2.58 5.53 -1.21
C LEU A 52 2.72 5.71 -2.73
N HIS A 53 3.91 5.47 -3.29
CA HIS A 53 4.15 5.54 -4.73
C HIS A 53 3.23 4.59 -5.50
N ARG A 54 3.11 3.35 -5.04
CA ARG A 54 2.22 2.35 -5.64
C ARG A 54 0.76 2.81 -5.65
N LEU A 55 0.29 3.43 -4.57
CA LEU A 55 -1.07 3.98 -4.50
C LEU A 55 -1.31 5.10 -5.53
N PHE A 56 -0.26 5.80 -5.95
CA PHE A 56 -0.29 6.81 -7.01
C PHE A 56 0.11 6.26 -8.40
N GLY A 57 0.19 4.94 -8.56
CA GLY A 57 0.50 4.30 -9.84
C GLY A 57 1.97 4.39 -10.27
N LEU A 58 2.86 4.66 -9.33
CA LEU A 58 4.31 4.66 -9.54
C LEU A 58 4.87 3.32 -9.05
N GLU A 59 5.52 2.58 -9.96
CA GLU A 59 6.22 1.36 -9.59
C GLU A 59 7.37 1.69 -8.62
N ALA A 60 7.39 1.00 -7.49
CA ALA A 60 8.34 1.24 -6.43
C ALA A 60 8.54 0.00 -5.57
N THR A 61 9.79 -0.29 -5.25
CA THR A 61 10.18 -1.29 -4.25
C THR A 61 10.69 -0.61 -2.97
N GLU A 62 10.66 -1.35 -1.85
CA GLU A 62 11.27 -0.88 -0.59
C GLU A 62 12.76 -0.60 -0.76
N GLY A 63 13.48 -1.49 -1.46
CA GLY A 63 14.93 -1.36 -1.67
C GLY A 63 15.33 -0.10 -2.43
N GLU A 64 14.60 0.23 -3.50
CA GLU A 64 14.81 1.46 -4.27
C GLU A 64 14.56 2.73 -3.45
N MET A 65 13.52 2.71 -2.61
CA MET A 65 13.20 3.84 -1.73
C MET A 65 14.23 3.98 -0.60
N LEU A 66 14.69 2.85 -0.07
CA LEU A 66 15.74 2.81 0.94
C LEU A 66 17.05 3.37 0.38
N GLU A 67 17.50 2.87 -0.77
CA GLU A 67 18.73 3.33 -1.42
C GLU A 67 18.69 4.84 -1.67
N GLY A 68 17.59 5.34 -2.26
CA GLY A 68 17.42 6.77 -2.49
C GLY A 68 17.43 7.58 -1.20
N ALA A 69 16.74 7.12 -0.15
CA ALA A 69 16.73 7.83 1.13
C ALA A 69 18.11 7.86 1.80
N LEU A 70 18.87 6.76 1.74
CA LEU A 70 20.20 6.68 2.34
C LEU A 70 21.20 7.68 1.76
N GLN A 71 21.04 8.09 0.50
CA GLN A 71 21.88 9.13 -0.12
C GLN A 71 21.73 10.50 0.56
N HIS A 72 20.57 10.76 1.17
CA HIS A 72 20.24 12.02 1.85
C HIS A 72 20.26 11.90 3.37
N GLN A 73 20.58 10.71 3.88
CA GLN A 73 20.59 10.40 5.31
C GLN A 73 21.97 10.70 5.90
N GLN A 74 22.00 11.35 7.06
CA GLN A 74 23.19 11.49 7.89
C GLN A 74 23.06 10.51 9.07
N GLY A 75 23.68 9.32 8.94
CA GLY A 75 23.63 8.25 9.95
C GLY A 75 22.29 7.50 10.04
N LEU A 76 22.32 6.24 10.50
CA LEU A 76 21.13 5.39 10.69
C LEU A 76 20.93 5.09 12.18
N ASP A 77 20.63 6.11 12.98
CA ASP A 77 20.26 5.90 14.37
C ASP A 77 18.77 5.55 14.48
N GLY A 78 18.41 4.33 14.09
CA GLY A 78 17.05 3.80 14.28
C GLY A 78 16.06 4.09 13.15
N GLY A 79 16.55 4.21 11.90
CA GLY A 79 15.72 4.30 10.70
C GLY A 79 15.85 5.61 9.92
N LEU A 80 15.00 5.76 8.89
CA LEU A 80 15.03 6.91 7.99
C LEU A 80 14.40 8.16 8.63
N ASN A 81 15.04 9.31 8.44
CA ASN A 81 14.52 10.60 8.87
C ASN A 81 13.57 11.21 7.82
N THR A 82 12.81 12.24 8.22
CA THR A 82 11.82 12.87 7.32
C THR A 82 12.46 13.50 6.08
N LEU A 83 13.64 14.12 6.22
CA LEU A 83 14.31 14.82 5.12
C LEU A 83 14.73 13.83 4.03
N SER A 84 15.28 12.68 4.40
CA SER A 84 15.71 11.66 3.45
C SER A 84 14.54 11.08 2.65
N LEU A 85 13.41 10.80 3.32
CA LEU A 85 12.18 10.32 2.65
C LEU A 85 11.63 11.34 1.65
N VAL A 86 11.58 12.63 2.03
CA VAL A 86 11.09 13.70 1.15
C VAL A 86 11.97 13.84 -0.08
N ARG A 87 13.30 13.79 0.08
CA ARG A 87 14.24 13.91 -1.04
C ARG A 87 14.15 12.73 -1.99
N ALA A 88 14.19 11.50 -1.46
CA ALA A 88 14.07 10.28 -2.25
C ALA A 88 12.76 10.23 -3.06
N SER A 89 11.65 10.64 -2.45
CA SER A 89 10.35 10.71 -3.12
C SER A 89 10.34 11.72 -4.27
N GLY A 90 10.90 12.91 -4.04
CA GLY A 90 10.98 13.96 -5.06
C GLY A 90 11.79 13.53 -6.27
N GLU A 91 12.90 12.83 -6.05
CA GLU A 91 13.76 12.28 -7.12
C GLU A 91 13.06 11.17 -7.93
N ARG A 92 12.07 10.50 -7.33
CA ARG A 92 11.22 9.49 -8.01
C ARG A 92 9.90 10.05 -8.58
N GLY A 93 9.77 11.37 -8.67
CA GLY A 93 8.64 12.00 -9.35
C GLY A 93 7.37 12.15 -8.50
N LEU A 94 7.44 11.85 -7.20
CA LEU A 94 6.39 12.18 -6.24
C LEU A 94 6.90 13.23 -5.24
N PRO A 95 6.83 14.52 -5.57
CA PRO A 95 7.30 15.57 -4.66
C PRO A 95 6.43 15.62 -3.40
N LEU A 96 7.03 15.35 -2.24
CA LEU A 96 6.36 15.41 -0.95
C LEU A 96 6.72 16.67 -0.17
N ARG A 97 5.86 17.00 0.80
CA ARG A 97 6.13 18.04 1.80
C ARG A 97 5.80 17.48 3.17
N SER A 98 6.63 17.80 4.16
CA SER A 98 6.42 17.39 5.54
C SER A 98 5.85 18.54 6.37
N TYR A 99 4.88 18.23 7.23
CA TYR A 99 4.33 19.17 8.18
C TYR A 99 4.12 18.45 9.51
N ARG A 100 4.19 19.20 10.62
CA ARG A 100 3.71 18.70 11.91
C ARG A 100 2.20 18.91 11.98
N MET A 101 1.48 17.88 12.38
CA MET A 101 0.02 17.89 12.49
C MET A 101 -0.38 17.25 13.81
N ASP A 102 -1.42 17.78 14.44
CA ASP A 102 -2.06 17.12 15.58
C ASP A 102 -3.15 16.15 15.10
N LEU A 103 -3.73 15.40 16.05
CA LEU A 103 -4.74 14.40 15.73
C LEU A 103 -6.01 15.02 15.12
N GLN A 104 -6.43 16.19 15.62
CA GLN A 104 -7.62 16.88 15.12
C GLN A 104 -7.44 17.36 13.68
N GLY A 105 -6.25 17.89 13.36
CA GLY A 105 -5.86 18.26 12.00
C GLY A 105 -5.86 17.06 11.06
N LEU A 106 -5.35 15.92 11.51
CA LEU A 106 -5.32 14.69 10.71
C LEU A 106 -6.73 14.15 10.45
N GLN A 107 -7.61 14.16 11.46
CA GLN A 107 -9.01 13.82 11.30
C GLN A 107 -9.70 14.75 10.30
N THR A 108 -9.49 16.06 10.44
CA THR A 108 -10.05 17.07 9.53
C THR A 108 -9.55 16.89 8.10
N TYR A 109 -8.27 16.57 7.92
CA TYR A 109 -7.67 16.30 6.62
C TYR A 109 -8.38 15.14 5.90
N PHE A 110 -8.54 14.00 6.57
CA PHE A 110 -9.23 12.84 5.97
C PHE A 110 -10.73 13.06 5.81
N ALA A 111 -11.40 13.74 6.76
CA ALA A 111 -12.82 14.08 6.66
C ALA A 111 -13.15 14.97 5.45
N ARG A 112 -12.15 15.70 4.92
CA ARG A 112 -12.26 16.51 3.70
C ARG A 112 -11.87 15.78 2.42
N GLY A 113 -11.69 14.46 2.47
CA GLY A 113 -11.26 13.66 1.31
C GLY A 113 -9.76 13.75 1.04
N GLY A 114 -8.94 13.97 2.08
CA GLY A 114 -7.49 13.97 1.97
C GLY A 114 -6.94 12.69 1.35
N LEU A 115 -5.92 12.84 0.50
CA LEU A 115 -5.21 11.73 -0.14
C LEU A 115 -4.36 10.94 0.88
N PRO A 116 -3.90 9.73 0.56
CA PRO A 116 -2.97 9.01 1.41
C PRO A 116 -1.73 9.84 1.79
N VAL A 117 -1.29 9.72 3.04
CA VAL A 117 -0.11 10.42 3.59
C VAL A 117 0.79 9.45 4.32
N ILE A 118 2.09 9.76 4.38
CA ILE A 118 3.01 9.09 5.28
C ILE A 118 2.95 9.77 6.65
N LEU A 119 2.77 8.97 7.69
CA LEU A 119 2.70 9.41 9.08
C LEU A 119 3.95 8.93 9.82
N HIS A 120 4.59 9.84 10.55
CA HIS A 120 5.55 9.50 11.57
C HIS A 120 4.81 9.38 12.90
N VAL A 121 4.60 8.17 13.38
CA VAL A 121 4.04 7.93 14.71
C VAL A 121 5.16 7.81 15.73
N THR A 122 4.95 8.33 16.92
CA THR A 122 5.97 8.36 17.99
C THR A 122 5.57 7.57 19.23
N ARG A 123 4.43 6.88 19.18
CA ARG A 123 3.90 6.07 20.28
C ARG A 123 3.23 4.82 19.70
N PRO A 124 3.38 3.64 20.32
CA PRO A 124 4.22 3.39 21.51
C PRO A 124 5.73 3.53 21.22
N GLU A 125 6.13 3.44 19.96
CA GLU A 125 7.51 3.60 19.48
C GLU A 125 7.54 4.45 18.19
N LEU A 126 8.75 4.84 17.75
CA LEU A 126 8.94 5.56 16.49
C LEU A 126 8.66 4.61 15.31
N HIS A 127 7.74 5.00 14.43
CA HIS A 127 7.40 4.19 13.27
C HIS A 127 6.83 5.01 12.11
N TRP A 128 7.03 4.54 10.89
CA TRP A 128 6.50 5.14 9.67
C TRP A 128 5.38 4.28 9.10
N VAL A 129 4.23 4.89 8.83
CA VAL A 129 3.05 4.19 8.26
C VAL A 129 2.40 5.03 7.17
N VAL A 130 1.59 4.38 6.33
CA VAL A 130 0.71 5.07 5.38
C VAL A 130 -0.68 5.20 6.00
N GLY A 131 -1.16 6.42 6.17
CA GLY A 131 -2.56 6.71 6.49
C GLY A 131 -3.36 6.89 5.21
N VAL A 132 -4.43 6.12 5.03
CA VAL A 132 -5.22 6.12 3.78
C VAL A 132 -6.62 6.74 3.93
N VAL A 133 -7.26 6.59 5.08
CA VAL A 133 -8.63 7.08 5.32
C VAL A 133 -8.90 7.17 6.82
N LEU A 134 -9.89 7.99 7.20
CA LEU A 134 -10.52 7.89 8.51
C LEU A 134 -11.54 6.75 8.48
N ALA A 135 -11.31 5.70 9.26
CA ALA A 135 -12.30 4.63 9.43
C ALA A 135 -13.21 4.95 10.63
N GLU A 136 -14.53 4.98 10.40
CA GLU A 136 -15.50 5.04 11.49
C GLU A 136 -15.74 3.63 12.06
N GLY A 137 -15.82 3.50 13.39
CA GLY A 137 -16.30 2.27 14.04
C GLY A 137 -15.27 1.30 14.62
N PHE A 138 -14.02 1.73 14.85
CA PHE A 138 -13.03 0.94 15.61
C PHE A 138 -12.53 1.70 16.85
N LEU A 139 -13.40 1.78 17.86
CA LEU A 139 -13.05 2.01 19.27
C LEU A 139 -13.99 1.17 20.14
#